data_AF-A0A251WJ92-F1
#
_entry.id   AF-A0A251WJ92-F1
#
_cell.length_a   1.000
_cell.length_b   1.000
_cell.length_c   1.000
_cell.angle_alpha   90.00
_cell.angle_beta   90.00
_cell.angle_gamma   90.00
#
_symmetry.space_group_name_H-M   'P 1'
#
loop_
_entity.id
_entity.type
_entity.pdbx_description
1 polymer ?
#
loop_
_entity_poly.entity_id
_entity_poly.type
_entity_poly.pdbx_seq_one_letter_code
_entity_poly.pdbx_strand_id
1 'polypeptide(L)'
;MADPAYFTRIRRLQKWVVRELANLLTEMNLGIGLEAALACGRKIVLDRLAQPPLEVQQELWTVLDLDDLQEADRTHLNEKVRQVVEQTLTADDWGEIAKAAADSVQAQVLARHCLLKSA
;
A
#
# COMPACT_ATOMS: atom_id res chain seq x y z
N MET A 1 28.73 1.66 5.18
CA MET A 1 28.16 0.31 5.37
C MET A 1 26.78 0.50 5.97
N ALA A 2 25.72 0.09 5.27
CA ALA A 2 24.37 0.18 5.82
C ALA A 2 24.20 -0.88 6.92
N ASP A 3 23.78 -0.44 8.10
CA ASP A 3 23.62 -1.25 9.31
C ASP A 3 22.61 -2.41 9.09
N PRO A 4 22.91 -3.67 9.44
CA PRO A 4 21.94 -4.77 9.39
C PRO A 4 20.62 -4.49 10.12
N ALA A 5 20.67 -3.70 11.20
CA ALA A 5 19.47 -3.25 11.92
C ALA A 5 18.60 -2.30 11.08
N TYR A 6 19.24 -1.47 10.25
CA TYR A 6 18.56 -0.54 9.34
C TYR A 6 17.74 -1.27 8.28
N PHE A 7 18.31 -2.29 7.62
CA PHE A 7 17.57 -3.09 6.64
C PHE A 7 16.39 -3.85 7.25
N THR A 8 16.56 -4.33 8.48
CA THR A 8 15.50 -5.04 9.22
C THR A 8 14.35 -4.09 9.56
N ARG A 9 14.67 -2.87 10.01
CA ARG A 9 13.69 -1.81 10.31
C ARG A 9 12.91 -1.39 9.06
N ILE A 10 13.59 -1.14 7.93
CA ILE A 10 12.92 -0.80 6.66
C ILE A 10 11.94 -1.90 6.21
N ARG A 11 12.33 -3.18 6.32
CA ARG A 11 11.43 -4.27 5.93
C ARG A 11 10.18 -4.36 6.79
N ARG A 12 10.26 -4.05 8.09
CA ARG A 12 9.07 -3.99 8.96
C ARG A 12 8.15 -2.87 8.54
N LEU A 13 8.73 -1.70 8.28
CA LEU A 13 8.00 -0.52 7.84
C LEU A 13 7.27 -0.74 6.52
N GLN A 14 7.95 -1.32 5.53
CA GLN A 14 7.33 -1.73 4.27
C GLN A 14 6.14 -2.66 4.50
N LYS A 15 6.26 -3.64 5.40
CA LYS A 15 5.13 -4.53 5.73
C LYS A 15 3.96 -3.77 6.34
N TRP A 16 4.21 -2.78 7.19
CA TRP A 16 3.15 -1.99 7.81
C TRP A 16 2.45 -1.07 6.82
N VAL A 17 3.21 -0.34 6.01
CA VAL A 17 2.65 0.54 4.97
C VAL A 17 1.82 -0.28 3.97
N VAL A 18 2.32 -1.46 3.55
CA VAL A 18 1.56 -2.36 2.66
C VAL A 18 0.30 -2.91 3.35
N ARG A 19 0.35 -3.22 4.64
CA ARG A 19 -0.82 -3.67 5.39
C ARG A 19 -1.86 -2.57 5.50
N GLU A 20 -1.46 -1.34 5.80
CA GLU A 20 -2.39 -0.23 5.93
C GLU A 20 -2.97 0.20 4.58
N LEU A 21 -2.17 0.16 3.51
CA LEU A 21 -2.70 0.29 2.15
C LEU A 21 -3.80 -0.75 1.89
N ALA A 22 -3.60 -2.00 2.33
CA ALA A 22 -4.60 -3.04 2.15
C ALA A 22 -5.88 -2.77 2.94
N ASN A 23 -5.77 -2.24 4.16
CA ASN A 23 -6.91 -1.81 4.96
C ASN A 23 -7.70 -0.71 4.22
N LEU A 24 -7.02 0.34 3.77
CA LEU A 24 -7.64 1.46 3.04
C LEU A 24 -8.38 0.97 1.77
N LEU A 25 -7.74 0.12 0.96
CA LEU A 25 -8.37 -0.42 -0.25
C LEU A 25 -9.56 -1.34 0.05
N THR A 26 -9.53 -2.03 1.19
CA THR A 26 -10.65 -2.86 1.65
C THR A 26 -11.84 -1.99 2.08
N GLU A 27 -11.59 -0.88 2.78
CA GLU A 27 -12.61 0.11 3.18
C GLU A 27 -13.33 0.72 1.95
N MET A 28 -12.64 0.84 0.81
CA MET A 28 -13.21 1.37 -0.44
C MET A 28 -14.18 0.43 -1.17
N ASN A 29 -14.32 -0.83 -0.72
CA ASN A 29 -15.25 -1.81 -1.28
C ASN A 29 -15.12 -2.01 -2.81
N LEU A 30 -13.88 -2.23 -3.28
CA LEU A 30 -13.55 -2.38 -4.70
C LEU A 30 -14.04 -3.71 -5.33
N GLY A 31 -14.64 -4.59 -4.53
CA GLY A 31 -15.13 -5.90 -4.95
C GLY A 31 -14.03 -6.71 -5.64
N ILE A 32 -14.33 -7.21 -6.85
CA ILE A 32 -13.40 -8.07 -7.58
C ILE A 32 -12.17 -7.34 -8.15
N GLY A 33 -12.19 -5.99 -8.14
CA GLY A 33 -11.03 -5.17 -8.48
C GLY A 33 -10.00 -5.06 -7.35
N LEU A 34 -10.34 -5.50 -6.12
CA LEU A 34 -9.49 -5.33 -4.93
C LEU A 34 -8.11 -5.99 -5.09
N GLU A 35 -8.05 -7.21 -5.61
CA GLU A 35 -6.77 -7.92 -5.75
C GLU A 35 -5.83 -7.22 -6.74
N ALA A 36 -6.37 -6.72 -7.86
CA ALA A 36 -5.59 -5.96 -8.84
C ALA A 36 -5.11 -4.62 -8.27
N ALA A 37 -5.98 -3.92 -7.52
CA ALA A 37 -5.63 -2.70 -6.82
C ALA A 37 -4.50 -2.93 -5.79
N LEU A 38 -4.60 -3.99 -4.98
CA LEU A 38 -3.60 -4.36 -3.99
C LEU A 38 -2.26 -4.71 -4.63
N ALA A 39 -2.27 -5.48 -5.72
CA ALA A 39 -1.05 -5.86 -6.42
C ALA A 39 -0.34 -4.64 -7.01
N CYS A 40 -1.09 -3.74 -7.65
CA CYS A 40 -0.59 -2.48 -8.18
C CYS A 40 -0.04 -1.58 -7.07
N GLY A 41 -0.85 -1.30 -6.05
CA GLY A 41 -0.45 -0.40 -4.97
C GLY A 41 0.72 -0.92 -4.14
N ARG A 42 0.79 -2.24 -3.89
CA ARG A 42 1.96 -2.85 -3.22
C ARG A 42 3.24 -2.61 -4.01
N LYS A 43 3.20 -2.74 -5.34
CA LYS A 43 4.36 -2.49 -6.19
C LYS A 43 4.81 -1.04 -6.07
N ILE A 44 3.88 -0.10 -6.22
CA ILE A 44 4.16 1.34 -6.13
C ILE A 44 4.74 1.70 -4.76
N VAL A 45 4.13 1.22 -3.67
CA VAL A 45 4.62 1.47 -2.30
C VAL A 45 6.05 0.96 -2.12
N LEU A 46 6.35 -0.25 -2.59
CA LEU A 46 7.70 -0.81 -2.46
C LEU A 46 8.73 -0.03 -3.28
N ASP A 47 8.36 0.41 -4.48
CA ASP A 47 9.23 1.21 -5.35
C ASP A 47 9.50 2.59 -4.73
N ARG A 48 8.48 3.25 -4.17
CA ARG A 48 8.63 4.55 -3.50
C ARG A 48 9.39 4.45 -2.18
N LEU A 49 9.16 3.40 -1.39
CA LEU A 49 9.89 3.16 -0.16
C LEU A 49 11.33 2.67 -0.38
N ALA A 50 11.72 2.32 -1.62
CA ALA A 50 13.12 2.07 -1.95
C ALA A 50 13.94 3.37 -1.99
N GLN A 51 13.31 4.49 -2.35
CA GLN A 51 13.90 5.84 -2.32
C GLN A 51 12.89 6.86 -1.78
N PRO A 52 12.57 6.82 -0.47
CA PRO A 52 11.54 7.68 0.11
C PRO A 52 11.96 9.16 0.04
N PRO A 53 11.02 10.08 -0.25
CA PRO A 53 11.24 11.52 -0.12
C PRO A 53 11.71 11.89 1.29
N LEU A 54 12.49 12.96 1.44
CA LEU A 54 13.08 13.35 2.73
C LEU A 54 12.02 13.59 3.83
N GLU A 55 10.87 14.14 3.45
CA GLU A 55 9.73 14.37 4.34
C GLU A 55 9.13 13.06 4.84
N VAL A 56 8.92 12.12 3.92
CA VAL A 56 8.45 10.76 4.24
C VAL A 56 9.48 10.01 5.08
N GLN A 57 10.78 10.20 4.85
CA GLN A 57 11.83 9.59 5.69
C GLN A 57 11.66 9.96 7.16
N GLN A 58 11.44 11.23 7.49
CA GLN A 58 11.30 11.66 8.89
C GLN A 58 10.07 11.04 9.58
N GLU A 59 8.95 10.95 8.86
CA GLU A 59 7.76 10.25 9.37
C GLU A 59 7.98 8.75 9.53
N LEU A 60 8.65 8.13 8.55
CA LEU A 60 9.05 6.72 8.58
C LEU A 60 9.94 6.41 9.81
N TRP A 61 10.88 7.29 10.15
CA TRP A 61 11.71 7.16 11.35
C TRP A 61 10.90 7.29 12.64
N THR A 62 9.96 8.23 12.68
CA THR A 62 9.05 8.41 13.82
C THR A 62 8.20 7.15 14.04
N VAL A 63 7.66 6.56 12.98
CA VAL A 63 6.90 5.30 13.04
C VAL A 63 7.77 4.14 13.55
N LEU A 64 9.04 4.09 13.15
CA LEU A 64 9.98 3.06 13.60
C LEU A 64 10.35 3.22 15.08
N ASP A 65 10.52 4.44 15.56
CA ASP A 65 10.83 4.70 16.97
C ASP A 65 9.61 4.45 17.88
N LEU A 66 8.38 4.60 17.34
CA LEU A 66 7.14 4.20 18.02
C LEU A 66 6.94 2.66 18.07
N ASP A 67 7.48 1.88 17.11
CA ASP A 67 7.46 0.39 17.16
C ASP A 67 8.18 -0.15 18.40
N ASP A 68 9.24 0.54 18.82
CA ASP A 68 10.06 0.13 19.96
C ASP A 68 9.39 0.47 21.31
N LEU A 69 8.26 1.21 21.30
CA LEU A 69 7.46 1.52 22.48
C LEU A 69 6.34 0.48 22.67
N GLN A 70 6.14 0.02 23.92
CA GLN A 70 5.18 -1.03 24.25
C GLN A 70 3.72 -0.68 23.86
N GLU A 71 2.89 -1.73 23.80
CA GLU A 71 1.51 -1.85 23.25
C GLU A 71 0.49 -0.72 23.51
N ALA A 72 0.74 0.22 24.40
CA ALA A 72 -0.14 1.34 24.73
C ALA A 72 -0.30 2.37 23.59
N ASP A 73 0.67 2.49 22.67
CA ASP A 73 0.66 3.52 21.61
C ASP A 73 0.25 2.99 20.22
N ARG A 74 -0.29 1.77 20.14
CA ARG A 74 -0.65 1.12 18.85
C ARG A 74 -1.67 1.90 18.02
N THR A 75 -2.57 2.64 18.65
CA THR A 75 -3.53 3.50 17.93
C THR A 75 -2.82 4.65 17.24
N HIS A 76 -1.89 5.31 17.93
CA HIS A 76 -1.06 6.38 17.37
C HIS A 76 -0.16 5.85 16.25
N LEU A 77 0.35 4.62 16.41
CA LEU A 77 1.13 3.95 15.38
C LEU A 77 0.31 3.73 14.09
N ASN A 78 -0.94 3.26 14.20
CA ASN A 78 -1.79 3.05 13.03
C ASN A 78 -2.14 4.36 12.31
N GLU A 79 -2.48 5.42 13.04
CA GLU A 79 -2.72 6.75 12.46
C GLU A 79 -1.48 7.28 11.75
N LYS A 80 -0.29 7.07 12.34
CA LYS A 80 0.96 7.51 11.74
C LYS A 80 1.33 6.70 10.49
N VAL A 81 1.11 5.39 10.50
CA VAL A 81 1.30 4.55 9.30
C VAL A 81 0.32 4.96 8.20
N ARG A 82 -0.93 5.32 8.54
CA ARG A 82 -1.91 5.82 7.57
C ARG A 82 -1.45 7.14 6.95
N GLN A 83 -0.97 8.10 7.74
CA GLN A 83 -0.37 9.34 7.24
C GLN A 83 0.80 9.05 6.30
N VAL A 84 1.68 8.11 6.66
CA VAL A 84 2.79 7.71 5.81
C VAL A 84 2.30 7.14 4.48
N VAL A 85 1.24 6.32 4.45
CA VAL A 85 0.66 5.81 3.19
C VAL A 85 0.17 6.96 2.32
N GLU A 86 -0.59 7.90 2.90
CA GLU A 86 -1.16 9.04 2.20
C GLU A 86 -0.09 10.02 1.67
N GLN A 87 1.02 10.19 2.39
CA GLN A 87 2.15 11.02 1.94
C GLN A 87 3.06 10.30 0.95
N THR A 88 3.16 8.96 1.04
CA THR A 88 4.00 8.16 0.13
C THR A 88 3.37 8.10 -1.25
N LEU A 89 2.04 7.97 -1.33
CA LEU A 89 1.29 7.84 -2.57
C LEU A 89 0.75 9.19 -3.06
N THR A 90 1.18 9.58 -4.25
CA THR A 90 0.67 10.73 -4.98
C THR A 90 -0.71 10.45 -5.58
N ALA A 91 -1.42 11.51 -5.98
CA ALA A 91 -2.70 11.39 -6.68
C ALA A 91 -2.60 10.54 -7.95
N ASP A 92 -1.48 10.62 -8.67
CA ASP A 92 -1.22 9.81 -9.87
C ASP A 92 -1.12 8.32 -9.53
N ASP A 93 -0.45 7.96 -8.43
CA ASP A 93 -0.38 6.57 -7.97
C ASP A 93 -1.76 6.03 -7.59
N TRP A 94 -2.57 6.82 -6.91
CA TRP A 94 -3.96 6.47 -6.61
C TRP A 94 -4.77 6.29 -7.89
N GLY A 95 -4.51 7.10 -8.92
CA GLY A 95 -5.06 6.93 -10.26
C GLY A 95 -4.67 5.61 -10.91
N GLU A 96 -3.40 5.20 -10.82
CA GLU A 96 -2.93 3.91 -11.33
C GLU A 96 -3.58 2.72 -10.61
N ILE A 97 -3.70 2.81 -9.28
CA ILE A 97 -4.36 1.78 -8.46
C ILE A 97 -5.84 1.65 -8.84
N ALA A 98 -6.55 2.77 -8.97
CA ALA A 98 -7.95 2.79 -9.38
C ALA A 98 -8.13 2.22 -10.79
N LYS A 99 -7.23 2.58 -11.72
CA LYS A 99 -7.23 2.06 -13.08
C LYS A 99 -7.01 0.54 -13.09
N ALA A 100 -6.05 0.03 -12.32
CA ALA A 100 -5.80 -1.41 -12.22
C ALA A 100 -7.04 -2.17 -11.72
N ALA A 101 -7.77 -1.61 -10.75
CA ALA A 101 -9.03 -2.16 -10.28
C ALA A 101 -10.09 -2.19 -11.39
N ALA A 102 -10.27 -1.08 -12.11
CA ALA A 102 -11.23 -0.94 -13.18
C ALA A 102 -10.94 -1.87 -14.37
N ASP A 103 -9.66 -1.96 -14.78
CA ASP A 103 -9.21 -2.82 -15.87
C ASP A 103 -9.46 -4.30 -15.53
N SER A 104 -9.26 -4.71 -14.27
CA SER A 104 -9.58 -6.07 -13.81
C SER A 104 -11.08 -6.39 -13.95
N VAL A 105 -11.94 -5.48 -13.51
CA VAL A 105 -13.41 -5.64 -13.65
C VAL A 105 -13.80 -5.71 -15.13
N GLN A 106 -13.26 -4.81 -15.95
CA GLN A 106 -13.53 -4.78 -17.39
C GLN A 106 -13.11 -6.10 -18.07
N ALA A 107 -11.92 -6.61 -17.76
CA ALA A 107 -11.42 -7.86 -18.32
C ALA A 107 -12.35 -9.04 -17.99
N GLN A 108 -12.89 -9.11 -16.78
CA GLN A 108 -13.81 -10.18 -16.38
C GLN A 108 -15.16 -10.11 -17.09
N VAL A 109 -15.74 -8.91 -17.24
CA VAL A 109 -16.99 -8.71 -17.97
C VAL A 109 -16.82 -9.14 -19.44
N LEU A 110 -15.71 -8.73 -20.08
CA LEU A 110 -15.41 -9.12 -21.46
C LEU A 110 -15.19 -10.62 -21.60
N ALA A 111 -14.43 -11.24 -20.69
CA ALA A 111 -14.22 -12.67 -20.67
C ALA A 111 -15.54 -13.44 -20.55
N ARG A 112 -16.44 -13.01 -19.64
CA ARG A 112 -17.78 -13.59 -19.49
C ARG A 112 -18.60 -13.48 -20.78
N HIS A 113 -18.60 -12.33 -21.43
CA HIS A 113 -19.32 -12.11 -22.67
C HIS A 113 -18.78 -12.95 -23.84
N CYS A 114 -17.45 -13.10 -23.96
CA CYS A 114 -16.85 -13.98 -24.97
C CYS A 114 -17.17 -15.47 -24.74
N LEU A 115 -17.16 -15.93 -23.48
CA LEU A 115 -17.54 -17.30 -23.13
C LEU A 115 -19.00 -17.61 -23.49
N LEU A 116 -19.92 -16.65 -23.32
CA LEU A 116 -21.33 -16.81 -23.70
C LEU A 116 -21.57 -16.85 -25.21
N LYS A 117 -20.68 -16.28 -26.04
CA LYS A 117 -20.77 -16.37 -27.50
C LYS A 117 -20.25 -17.70 -28.07
N SER A 118 -19.62 -18.52 -27.24
CA SER A 118 -18.95 -19.77 -27.63
C SER A 118 -19.75 -21.03 -27.27
N ALA A 119 -20.91 -20.86 -26.63
CA ALA A 119 -21.83 -21.90 -26.17
C ALA A 119 -23.15 -21.83 -26.95
#